data_AF-A0A1G0EI51-F1
#
_entry.id   AF-A0A1G0EI51-F1
#
_cell.length_a   1.000
_cell.length_b   1.000
_cell.length_c   1.000
_cell.angle_alpha   90.00
_cell.angle_beta   90.00
_cell.angle_gamma   90.00
#
_symmetry.space_group_name_H-M   'P 1'
#
loop_
_entity.id
_entity.type
_entity.pdbx_description
1 polymer ?
#
loop_
_entity_poly.entity_id
_entity_poly.type
_entity_poly.pdbx_seq_one_letter_code
_entity_poly.pdbx_strand_id
1 'polypeptide(L)'
;MKEYAELAAECGRGGDLLTDALRALAGSWGNEFEIHLIGHSAGSIMLGRLLNNLAQKGLTGHVKTVHLYAPACTVAFANRYYAPHEKIMENLYLNILADQKEQDDNVATLYQKSLLYFISNALEADARIPILGLANVYDPEFNGWDGTPSTAEALINWRTAVENSGLEKRKKTHDEEKFITRRGNGADIQQKTDSPSHGGFDNNVEVIGETLRRIVGAGVLEMPVDDLVGF
;
A
#
# COMPACT_ATOMS: atom_id res chain seq x y z
N MET A 1 -11.44 -8.60 9.15
CA MET A 1 -10.71 -8.67 7.86
C MET A 1 -9.41 -9.48 7.96
N LYS A 2 -8.55 -9.25 8.97
CA LYS A 2 -7.27 -9.99 9.14
C LYS A 2 -7.42 -11.51 9.13
N GLU A 3 -8.35 -12.04 9.92
CA GLU A 3 -8.65 -13.47 9.99
C GLU A 3 -9.12 -14.03 8.63
N TYR A 4 -9.99 -13.32 7.92
CA TYR A 4 -10.41 -13.75 6.58
C TYR A 4 -9.27 -13.72 5.55
N ALA A 5 -8.36 -12.75 5.63
CA ALA A 5 -7.18 -12.70 4.77
C ALA A 5 -6.21 -13.86 5.07
N GLU A 6 -6.09 -14.26 6.33
CA GLU A 6 -5.34 -15.43 6.75
C GLU A 6 -5.98 -16.72 6.24
N LEU A 7 -7.26 -16.94 6.51
CA LEU A 7 -8.03 -18.09 6.04
C LEU A 7 -8.02 -18.19 4.51
N ALA A 8 -8.10 -17.07 3.80
CA ALA A 8 -8.02 -17.07 2.34
C ALA A 8 -6.67 -17.57 1.82
N ALA A 9 -5.58 -17.37 2.57
CA ALA A 9 -4.24 -17.76 2.17
C ALA A 9 -3.87 -19.22 2.54
N GLU A 10 -4.69 -19.90 3.33
CA GLU A 10 -4.47 -21.31 3.70
C GLU A 10 -4.56 -22.27 2.49
N CYS A 11 -3.97 -23.44 2.64
CA CYS A 11 -3.96 -24.48 1.61
C CYS A 11 -5.38 -24.84 1.16
N GLY A 12 -5.60 -24.90 -0.15
CA GLY A 12 -6.89 -25.20 -0.77
C GLY A 12 -7.92 -24.06 -0.69
N ARG A 13 -7.54 -22.87 -0.22
CA ARG A 13 -8.41 -21.69 -0.14
C ARG A 13 -8.10 -20.69 -1.27
N GLY A 14 -8.89 -19.63 -1.37
CA GLY A 14 -8.91 -18.73 -2.53
C GLY A 14 -7.55 -18.17 -2.93
N GLY A 15 -6.72 -17.74 -1.97
CA GLY A 15 -5.37 -17.23 -2.21
C GLY A 15 -4.38 -18.31 -2.64
N ASP A 16 -4.51 -19.52 -2.10
CA ASP A 16 -3.71 -20.67 -2.55
C ASP A 16 -4.10 -21.07 -3.98
N LEU A 17 -5.39 -21.26 -4.26
CA LEU A 17 -5.91 -21.59 -5.59
C LEU A 17 -5.58 -20.52 -6.64
N LEU A 18 -5.67 -19.23 -6.27
CA LEU A 18 -5.24 -18.13 -7.14
C LEU A 18 -3.76 -18.26 -7.52
N THR A 19 -2.90 -18.51 -6.55
CA THR A 19 -1.46 -18.63 -6.82
C THR A 19 -1.09 -19.91 -7.58
N ASP A 20 -1.91 -20.96 -7.53
CA ASP A 20 -1.78 -22.10 -8.44
C ASP A 20 -2.14 -21.72 -9.88
N ALA A 21 -3.21 -20.97 -10.08
CA ALA A 21 -3.58 -20.47 -11.41
C ALA A 21 -2.51 -19.53 -11.97
N LEU A 22 -1.96 -18.62 -11.15
CA LEU A 22 -0.85 -17.75 -11.54
C LEU A 22 0.41 -18.55 -11.89
N ARG A 23 0.70 -19.65 -11.18
CA ARG A 23 1.82 -20.54 -11.51
C ARG A 23 1.62 -21.24 -12.85
N ALA A 24 0.40 -21.67 -13.16
CA ALA A 24 0.09 -22.26 -14.46
C ALA A 24 0.25 -21.25 -15.61
N LEU A 25 -0.18 -20.00 -15.40
CA LEU A 25 0.03 -18.90 -16.35
C LEU A 25 1.52 -18.61 -16.55
N ALA A 26 2.29 -18.49 -15.46
CA ALA A 26 3.75 -18.31 -15.52
C ALA A 26 4.44 -19.46 -16.29
N GLY A 27 3.98 -20.70 -16.12
CA GLY A 27 4.50 -21.84 -16.88
C GLY A 27 4.22 -21.78 -18.39
N SER A 28 3.13 -21.10 -18.79
CA SER A 28 2.73 -20.97 -20.20
C SER A 28 3.36 -19.75 -20.88
N TRP A 29 3.44 -18.62 -20.18
CA TRP A 29 3.93 -17.33 -20.71
C TRP A 29 5.41 -17.10 -20.40
N GLY A 30 6.01 -17.88 -19.50
CA GLY A 30 7.42 -17.77 -19.13
C GLY A 30 7.80 -16.36 -18.66
N ASN A 31 8.87 -15.82 -19.22
CA ASN A 31 9.41 -14.50 -18.83
C ASN A 31 8.50 -13.32 -19.23
N GLU A 32 7.52 -13.53 -20.12
CA GLU A 32 6.56 -12.49 -20.50
C GLU A 32 5.45 -12.32 -19.46
N PHE A 33 5.33 -13.25 -18.50
CA PHE A 33 4.35 -13.14 -17.43
C PHE A 33 4.84 -12.22 -16.32
N GLU A 34 4.08 -11.15 -16.07
CA GLU A 34 4.35 -10.18 -15.02
C GLU A 34 3.18 -10.10 -14.03
N ILE A 35 3.51 -9.93 -12.76
CA ILE A 35 2.56 -9.73 -11.67
C ILE A 35 2.80 -8.33 -11.11
N HIS A 36 1.75 -7.51 -11.14
CA HIS A 36 1.72 -6.20 -10.50
C HIS A 36 0.65 -6.21 -9.41
N LEU A 37 1.01 -5.82 -8.20
CA LEU A 37 0.12 -5.86 -7.04
C LEU A 37 -0.19 -4.43 -6.59
N ILE A 38 -1.46 -4.13 -6.36
CA ILE A 38 -1.92 -2.83 -5.83
C ILE A 38 -2.81 -3.12 -4.62
N GLY A 39 -2.48 -2.55 -3.47
CA GLY A 39 -3.21 -2.74 -2.23
C GLY A 39 -3.44 -1.41 -1.53
N HIS A 40 -4.69 -0.98 -1.46
CA HIS A 40 -5.10 0.16 -0.66
C HIS A 40 -5.56 -0.28 0.72
N SER A 41 -5.23 0.49 1.75
CA SER A 41 -5.70 0.26 3.12
C SER A 41 -5.45 -1.18 3.56
N ALA A 42 -6.49 -1.91 3.97
CA ALA A 42 -6.40 -3.28 4.42
C ALA A 42 -6.09 -4.29 3.28
N GLY A 43 -6.10 -3.85 2.02
CA GLY A 43 -5.51 -4.57 0.90
C GLY A 43 -4.03 -4.90 1.13
N SER A 44 -3.29 -4.11 1.91
CA SER A 44 -1.92 -4.45 2.32
C SER A 44 -1.83 -5.73 3.18
N ILE A 45 -2.88 -6.05 3.94
CA ILE A 45 -2.93 -7.29 4.73
C ILE A 45 -3.16 -8.49 3.79
N MET A 46 -4.08 -8.35 2.83
CA MET A 46 -4.34 -9.39 1.84
C MET A 46 -3.12 -9.65 0.96
N LEU A 47 -2.48 -8.58 0.46
CA LEU A 47 -1.29 -8.70 -0.38
C LEU A 47 -0.11 -9.30 0.36
N GLY A 48 0.15 -8.93 1.61
CA GLY A 48 1.23 -9.57 2.38
C GLY A 48 1.08 -11.09 2.49
N ARG A 49 -0.15 -11.57 2.71
CA ARG A 49 -0.43 -13.01 2.73
C ARG A 49 -0.30 -13.65 1.34
N LEU A 50 -0.80 -12.97 0.30
CA LEU A 50 -0.65 -13.42 -1.09
C LEU A 50 0.84 -13.53 -1.50
N LEU A 51 1.68 -12.58 -1.09
CA LEU A 51 3.12 -12.58 -1.36
C LEU A 51 3.80 -13.82 -0.77
N ASN A 52 3.42 -14.23 0.44
CA ASN A 52 3.93 -15.47 1.02
C ASN A 52 3.53 -16.70 0.19
N ASN A 53 2.31 -16.77 -0.32
CA ASN A 53 1.88 -17.86 -1.21
C ASN A 53 2.63 -17.83 -2.56
N LEU A 54 2.84 -16.64 -3.13
CA LEU A 54 3.65 -16.47 -4.34
C LEU A 54 5.09 -16.94 -4.10
N ALA A 55 5.69 -16.60 -2.95
CA ALA A 55 7.03 -17.03 -2.57
C ALA A 55 7.12 -18.56 -2.46
N GLN A 56 6.16 -19.21 -1.79
CA GLN A 56 6.09 -20.67 -1.67
C GLN A 56 5.98 -21.38 -3.03
N LYS A 57 5.42 -20.70 -4.05
CA LYS A 57 5.26 -21.22 -5.40
C LYS A 57 6.35 -20.78 -6.38
N GLY A 58 7.39 -20.09 -5.89
CA GLY A 58 8.51 -19.62 -6.72
C GLY A 58 8.15 -18.47 -7.66
N LEU A 59 7.07 -17.73 -7.39
CA LEU A 59 6.56 -16.68 -8.28
C LEU A 59 7.04 -15.27 -7.95
N THR A 60 7.84 -15.08 -6.89
CA THR A 60 8.37 -13.75 -6.52
C THR A 60 9.18 -13.10 -7.64
N GLY A 61 9.83 -13.88 -8.51
CA GLY A 61 10.54 -13.36 -9.69
C GLY A 61 9.64 -12.74 -10.76
N HIS A 62 8.36 -13.07 -10.78
CA HIS A 62 7.36 -12.48 -11.68
C HIS A 62 6.75 -11.20 -11.10
N VAL A 63 6.93 -10.90 -9.80
CA VAL A 63 6.38 -9.68 -9.20
C VAL A 63 7.25 -8.48 -9.57
N LYS A 64 6.74 -7.65 -10.48
CA LYS A 64 7.47 -6.49 -11.03
C LYS A 64 7.24 -5.22 -10.25
N THR A 65 6.04 -5.01 -9.73
CA THR A 65 5.74 -3.87 -8.85
C THR A 65 4.75 -4.25 -7.76
N VAL A 66 4.93 -3.65 -6.58
CA VAL A 66 3.97 -3.71 -5.47
C VAL A 66 3.68 -2.28 -5.04
N HIS A 67 2.42 -1.88 -5.10
CA HIS A 67 1.96 -0.53 -4.77
C HIS A 67 1.07 -0.60 -3.54
N LEU A 68 1.44 0.09 -2.47
CA LEU A 68 0.56 0.23 -1.31
C LEU A 68 0.14 1.68 -1.14
N TYR A 69 -1.16 1.89 -0.96
CA TYR A 69 -1.75 3.19 -0.68
C TYR A 69 -2.32 3.17 0.73
N ALA A 70 -1.90 4.09 1.59
CA ALA A 70 -2.32 4.16 2.99
C ALA A 70 -2.41 2.77 3.69
N PRO A 71 -1.35 1.94 3.66
CA PRO A 71 -1.43 0.55 4.08
C PRO A 71 -1.87 0.42 5.54
N ALA A 72 -2.94 -0.33 5.77
CA ALA A 72 -3.55 -0.50 7.09
C ALA A 72 -3.06 -1.75 7.84
N CYS A 73 -1.86 -2.24 7.51
CA CYS A 73 -1.22 -3.35 8.20
C CYS A 73 -0.27 -2.82 9.28
N THR A 74 -0.04 -3.60 10.33
CA THR A 74 0.95 -3.24 11.36
C THR A 74 2.37 -3.33 10.80
N VAL A 75 3.30 -2.57 11.38
CA VAL A 75 4.72 -2.67 11.01
C VAL A 75 5.27 -4.08 11.26
N ALA A 76 4.83 -4.75 12.33
CA ALA A 76 5.18 -6.14 12.60
C ALA A 76 4.69 -7.09 11.49
N PHE A 77 3.48 -6.86 10.95
CA PHE A 77 2.99 -7.59 9.78
C PHE A 77 3.85 -7.32 8.54
N ALA A 78 4.22 -6.06 8.30
CA ALA A 78 5.08 -5.69 7.17
C ALA A 78 6.44 -6.39 7.23
N ASN A 79 7.07 -6.44 8.42
CA ASN A 79 8.31 -7.17 8.66
C ASN A 79 8.18 -8.68 8.42
N ARG A 80 7.00 -9.25 8.63
CA ARG A 80 6.76 -10.69 8.43
C ARG A 80 6.54 -11.06 6.97
N TYR A 81 5.87 -10.20 6.18
CA TYR A 81 5.35 -10.57 4.85
C TYR A 81 5.98 -9.81 3.68
N TYR A 82 6.60 -8.66 3.91
CA TYR A 82 7.23 -7.85 2.86
C TYR A 82 8.75 -7.84 3.01
N ALA A 83 9.25 -7.44 4.19
CA ALA A 83 10.68 -7.26 4.45
C ALA A 83 11.57 -8.50 4.15
N PRO A 84 11.13 -9.76 4.35
CA PRO A 84 11.98 -10.92 4.08
C PRO A 84 12.26 -11.17 2.59
N HIS A 85 11.58 -10.45 1.70
CA HIS A 85 11.68 -10.64 0.26
C HIS A 85 12.39 -9.43 -0.39
N GLU A 86 13.71 -9.52 -0.56
CA GLU A 86 14.56 -8.44 -1.10
C GLU A 86 14.01 -7.85 -2.41
N LYS A 87 13.71 -8.69 -3.41
CA LYS A 87 13.12 -8.25 -4.69
C LYS A 87 11.77 -7.57 -4.53
N ILE A 88 10.96 -7.97 -3.54
CA ILE A 88 9.68 -7.31 -3.27
C ILE A 88 9.93 -5.92 -2.70
N MET A 89 10.89 -5.76 -1.79
CA MET A 89 11.26 -4.47 -1.22
C MET A 89 11.89 -3.52 -2.26
N GLU A 90 12.66 -4.06 -3.22
CA GLU A 90 13.17 -3.33 -4.38
C GLU A 90 12.06 -2.81 -5.31
N ASN A 91 10.95 -3.56 -5.40
CA ASN A 91 9.81 -3.27 -6.26
C ASN A 91 8.61 -2.66 -5.51
N LEU A 92 8.77 -2.36 -4.22
CA LEU A 92 7.73 -1.79 -3.38
C LEU A 92 7.70 -0.26 -3.54
N TYR A 93 6.48 0.26 -3.69
CA TYR A 93 6.17 1.67 -3.74
C TYR A 93 5.08 1.98 -2.72
N LEU A 94 5.27 3.05 -1.96
CA LEU A 94 4.37 3.45 -0.89
C LEU A 94 3.85 4.85 -1.13
N ASN A 95 2.54 5.04 -1.00
CA ASN A 95 1.91 6.36 -0.93
C ASN A 95 1.19 6.47 0.41
N ILE A 96 1.57 7.46 1.22
CA ILE A 96 1.02 7.73 2.55
C ILE A 96 0.69 9.22 2.68
N LEU A 97 -0.22 9.59 3.57
CA LEU A 97 -0.44 10.99 3.91
C LEU A 97 0.64 11.49 4.88
N ALA A 98 0.96 12.78 4.78
CA ALA A 98 1.68 13.49 5.85
C ALA A 98 0.84 13.45 7.14
N ASP A 99 1.51 13.48 8.29
CA ASP A 99 0.84 13.22 9.57
C ASP A 99 -0.33 14.19 9.83
N GLN A 100 -0.15 15.48 9.55
CA GLN A 100 -1.21 16.46 9.71
C GLN A 100 -2.40 16.16 8.78
N LYS A 101 -2.14 15.82 7.50
CA LYS A 101 -3.19 15.46 6.53
C LYS A 101 -3.94 14.19 6.94
N GLU A 102 -3.23 13.21 7.47
CA GLU A 102 -3.84 12.01 8.02
C GLU A 102 -4.73 12.37 9.21
N GLN A 103 -4.25 13.13 10.19
CA GLN A 103 -5.06 13.52 11.36
C GLN A 103 -6.29 14.37 11.01
N ASP A 104 -6.18 15.20 9.96
CA ASP A 104 -7.28 16.02 9.43
C ASP A 104 -8.31 15.20 8.62
N ASP A 105 -7.97 13.96 8.26
CA ASP A 105 -8.88 13.05 7.55
C ASP A 105 -10.07 12.63 8.43
N ASN A 106 -11.25 12.61 7.81
CA ASN A 106 -12.52 12.29 8.44
C ASN A 106 -13.18 11.15 7.67
N VAL A 107 -12.83 9.91 8.01
CA VAL A 107 -13.33 8.74 7.28
C VAL A 107 -14.75 8.42 7.73
N ALA A 108 -15.69 8.56 6.80
CA ALA A 108 -17.14 8.49 6.99
C ALA A 108 -17.69 9.66 7.82
N THR A 109 -18.79 10.26 7.37
CA THR A 109 -19.51 11.34 8.08
C THR A 109 -19.94 11.00 9.51
N LEU A 110 -19.74 9.75 9.95
CA LEU A 110 -19.98 9.23 11.30
C LEU A 110 -18.72 9.23 12.19
N TYR A 111 -17.51 9.27 11.63
CA TYR A 111 -16.25 9.19 12.38
C TYR A 111 -15.27 10.30 11.95
N GLN A 112 -15.12 11.32 12.80
CA GLN A 112 -14.39 12.56 12.51
C GLN A 112 -12.88 12.46 12.81
N LYS A 113 -12.27 11.32 12.50
CA LYS A 113 -10.85 11.05 12.74
C LYS A 113 -10.30 10.12 11.66
N SER A 114 -8.98 10.12 11.49
CA SER A 114 -8.25 9.17 10.64
C SER A 114 -8.64 7.72 10.94
N LEU A 115 -8.87 6.97 9.86
CA LEU A 115 -9.09 5.53 9.95
C LEU A 115 -7.82 4.79 10.41
N LEU A 116 -6.63 5.19 9.94
CA LEU A 116 -5.38 4.54 10.33
C LEU A 116 -5.07 4.77 11.81
N TYR A 117 -5.33 5.98 12.32
CA TYR A 117 -5.23 6.26 13.76
C TYR A 117 -6.31 5.52 14.57
N PHE A 118 -7.52 5.35 14.04
CA PHE A 118 -8.53 4.51 14.69
C PHE A 118 -8.07 3.05 14.78
N ILE A 119 -7.51 2.51 13.70
CA ILE A 119 -6.96 1.16 13.69
C ILE A 119 -5.84 1.05 14.72
N SER A 120 -4.86 1.96 14.66
CA SER A 120 -3.73 2.03 15.60
C SER A 120 -4.16 2.09 17.06
N ASN A 121 -5.21 2.87 17.38
CA ASN A 121 -5.63 3.12 18.76
C ASN A 121 -6.62 2.10 19.31
N ALA A 122 -7.44 1.47 18.47
CA ALA A 122 -8.62 0.73 18.95
C ALA A 122 -8.87 -0.63 18.29
N LEU A 123 -8.26 -0.94 17.12
CA LEU A 123 -8.53 -2.18 16.38
C LEU A 123 -7.31 -3.13 16.29
N GLU A 124 -6.22 -2.79 16.97
CA GLU A 124 -5.08 -3.67 17.24
C GLU A 124 -5.15 -4.24 18.67
N ALA A 125 -4.33 -5.25 18.94
CA ALA A 125 -4.29 -5.92 20.25
C ALA A 125 -3.85 -4.97 21.38
N ASP A 126 -2.93 -4.05 21.05
CA ASP A 126 -2.47 -2.98 21.93
C ASP A 126 -2.86 -1.63 21.31
N ALA A 127 -3.06 -0.61 22.15
CA ALA A 127 -3.30 0.75 21.67
C ALA A 127 -2.02 1.34 21.05
N ARG A 128 -2.17 2.36 20.19
CA ARG A 128 -1.06 3.08 19.54
C ARG A 128 -0.03 2.14 18.91
N ILE A 129 -0.52 1.08 18.26
CA ILE A 129 0.33 0.18 17.47
C ILE A 129 0.71 0.87 16.15
N PRO A 130 1.99 0.81 15.73
CA PRO A 130 2.43 1.45 14.49
C PRO A 130 1.81 0.75 13.28
N ILE A 131 1.04 1.53 12.51
CA ILE A 131 0.43 1.12 11.24
C ILE A 131 1.28 1.65 10.10
N LEU A 132 1.59 0.79 9.13
CA LEU A 132 2.56 1.07 8.07
C LEU A 132 2.26 2.35 7.28
N GLY A 133 0.98 2.69 7.14
CA GLY A 133 0.52 3.89 6.41
C GLY A 133 0.69 5.21 7.18
N LEU A 134 1.07 5.20 8.46
CA LEU A 134 1.26 6.41 9.25
C LEU A 134 2.66 7.00 9.04
N ALA A 135 2.74 8.30 8.74
CA ALA A 135 4.01 9.01 8.54
C ALA A 135 4.98 8.86 9.72
N ASN A 136 4.45 8.83 10.94
CA ASN A 136 5.22 8.69 12.19
C ASN A 136 5.97 7.35 12.31
N VAL A 137 5.65 6.32 11.49
CA VAL A 137 6.47 5.10 11.39
C VAL A 137 7.87 5.41 10.85
N TYR A 138 7.99 6.42 10.01
CA TYR A 138 9.22 6.82 9.33
C TYR A 138 9.98 7.93 10.06
N ASP A 139 9.43 8.47 11.14
CA ASP A 139 10.09 9.47 11.99
C ASP A 139 10.82 8.79 13.17
N PRO A 140 12.17 8.78 13.20
CA PRO A 140 12.92 8.17 14.30
C PRO A 140 12.71 8.86 15.64
N GLU A 141 12.33 10.13 15.65
CA GLU A 141 12.15 10.93 16.87
C GLU A 141 10.73 10.77 17.46
N PHE A 142 9.79 10.20 16.70
CA PHE A 142 8.43 10.02 17.17
C PHE A 142 8.35 8.96 18.28
N ASN A 143 7.85 9.38 19.45
CA ASN A 143 7.75 8.58 20.67
C ASN A 143 6.30 8.33 21.13
N GLY A 144 5.31 8.63 20.29
CA GLY A 144 3.89 8.51 20.62
C GLY A 144 3.30 7.10 20.50
N TRP A 145 4.12 6.07 20.27
CA TRP A 145 3.69 4.67 20.25
C TRP A 145 3.63 4.11 21.67
N ASP A 146 2.59 3.33 21.99
CA ASP A 146 2.60 2.55 23.23
C ASP A 146 3.48 1.32 22.99
N GLY A 147 4.76 1.50 23.25
CA GLY A 147 5.74 0.45 23.06
C GLY A 147 5.68 -0.59 24.17
N THR A 148 5.33 -1.82 23.80
CA THR A 148 6.05 -2.97 24.38
C THR A 148 7.44 -3.04 23.70
N PRO A 149 8.43 -3.77 24.26
CA PRO A 149 9.73 -3.93 23.62
C PRO A 149 9.68 -4.40 22.17
N SER A 150 8.66 -5.21 21.80
CA SER A 150 8.47 -5.69 20.43
C SER A 150 8.04 -4.60 19.43
N THR A 151 7.38 -3.53 19.88
CA THR A 151 7.04 -2.39 19.02
C THR A 151 8.30 -1.65 18.56
N ALA A 152 9.23 -1.39 19.48
CA ALA A 152 10.50 -0.74 19.16
C ALA A 152 11.33 -1.59 18.20
N GLU A 153 11.43 -2.89 18.47
CA GLU A 153 12.11 -3.84 17.59
C GLU A 153 11.49 -3.88 16.18
N ALA A 154 10.15 -3.91 16.08
CA ALA A 154 9.47 -3.89 14.79
C ALA A 154 9.78 -2.61 13.99
N LEU A 155 9.79 -1.45 14.65
CA LEU A 155 10.14 -0.18 14.00
C LEU A 155 11.59 -0.17 13.52
N ILE A 156 12.54 -0.63 14.34
CA ILE A 156 13.95 -0.74 13.97
C ILE A 156 14.11 -1.65 12.75
N ASN A 157 13.56 -2.86 12.80
CA ASN A 157 13.66 -3.84 11.72
C ASN A 157 13.10 -3.30 10.40
N TRP A 158 11.94 -2.62 10.46
CA TRP A 158 11.32 -2.06 9.26
C TRP A 158 12.14 -0.91 8.68
N ARG A 159 12.62 0.01 9.52
CA ARG A 159 13.46 1.14 9.08
C ARG A 159 14.77 0.65 8.47
N THR A 160 15.39 -0.37 9.03
CA THR A 160 16.57 -1.02 8.43
C THR A 160 16.23 -1.66 7.08
N ALA A 161 15.07 -2.30 6.94
CA ALA A 161 14.64 -2.85 5.64
C ALA A 161 14.36 -1.74 4.61
N VAL A 162 13.79 -0.61 5.02
CA VAL A 162 13.60 0.59 4.18
C VAL A 162 14.94 1.13 3.69
N GLU A 163 15.91 1.27 4.59
CA GLU A 163 17.26 1.75 4.27
C GLU A 163 17.96 0.80 3.28
N ASN A 164 18.04 -0.49 3.62
CA ASN A 164 18.73 -1.51 2.82
C ASN A 164 18.18 -1.63 1.40
N SER A 165 16.85 -1.52 1.24
CA SER A 165 16.20 -1.62 -0.07
C SER A 165 16.16 -0.31 -0.85
N GLY A 166 16.50 0.82 -0.22
CA GLY A 166 16.32 2.15 -0.78
C GLY A 166 14.85 2.56 -0.97
N LEU A 167 13.93 1.94 -0.24
CA LEU A 167 12.48 2.19 -0.34
C LEU A 167 12.10 3.65 -0.09
N GLU A 168 12.93 4.42 0.64
CA GLU A 168 12.70 5.85 0.86
C GLU A 168 12.56 6.63 -0.48
N LYS A 169 13.27 6.20 -1.53
CA LYS A 169 13.18 6.82 -2.87
C LYS A 169 11.87 6.49 -3.60
N ARG A 170 11.15 5.48 -3.14
CA ARG A 170 9.89 4.96 -3.71
C ARG A 170 8.70 5.14 -2.77
N LYS A 171 8.91 5.80 -1.62
CA LYS A 171 7.86 6.25 -0.70
C LYS A 171 7.53 7.71 -0.99
N LYS A 172 6.26 7.99 -1.24
CA LYS A 172 5.72 9.35 -1.36
C LYS A 172 4.87 9.65 -0.14
N THR A 173 5.21 10.75 0.53
CA THR A 173 4.40 11.33 1.62
C THR A 173 3.65 12.51 1.03
N HIS A 174 2.33 12.43 1.03
CA HIS A 174 1.44 13.40 0.41
C HIS A 174 1.05 14.48 1.44
N ASP A 175 1.52 15.69 1.20
CA ASP A 175 1.26 16.88 2.02
C ASP A 175 0.53 17.98 1.23
N GLU A 176 0.19 17.71 -0.03
CA GLU A 176 -0.56 18.64 -0.86
C GLU A 176 -1.94 18.98 -0.28
N GLU A 177 -2.48 20.15 -0.58
CA GLU A 177 -3.81 20.56 -0.12
C GLU A 177 -4.97 19.88 -0.86
N LYS A 178 -4.70 19.33 -2.05
CA LYS A 178 -5.72 18.85 -2.97
C LYS A 178 -5.22 17.66 -3.77
N PHE A 179 -6.02 16.62 -3.83
CA PHE A 179 -5.90 15.56 -4.83
C PHE A 179 -6.67 15.95 -6.07
N ILE A 180 -6.06 15.80 -7.24
CA ILE A 180 -6.75 16.01 -8.51
C ILE A 180 -7.52 14.73 -8.83
N THR A 181 -8.84 14.83 -8.90
CA THR A 181 -9.72 13.69 -9.23
C THR A 181 -10.17 13.68 -10.67
N ARG A 182 -10.11 14.85 -11.32
CA ARG A 182 -10.27 14.99 -12.76
C ARG A 182 -9.40 16.13 -13.29
N ARG A 183 -8.65 15.89 -14.36
CA ARG A 183 -7.91 16.90 -15.10
C ARG A 183 -8.86 17.75 -15.94
N GLY A 184 -8.66 19.06 -15.93
CA GLY A 184 -9.36 19.94 -16.86
C GLY A 184 -8.71 19.91 -18.24
N ASN A 185 -9.49 20.07 -19.30
CA ASN A 185 -8.98 20.22 -20.68
C ASN A 185 -9.10 21.66 -21.22
N GLY A 186 -9.49 22.60 -20.37
CA GLY A 186 -9.57 24.04 -20.67
C GLY A 186 -10.75 24.48 -21.54
N ALA A 187 -11.31 23.60 -22.37
CA ALA A 187 -12.42 23.94 -23.28
C ALA A 187 -13.80 23.63 -22.70
N ASP A 188 -13.98 22.42 -22.13
CA ASP A 188 -15.32 21.91 -21.76
C ASP A 188 -15.36 21.21 -20.40
N ILE A 189 -14.21 20.72 -19.91
CA ILE A 189 -14.11 19.95 -18.67
C ILE A 189 -13.32 20.76 -17.64
N GLN A 190 -13.98 21.11 -16.54
CA GLN A 190 -13.32 21.74 -15.40
C GLN A 190 -12.56 20.70 -14.57
N GLN A 191 -11.37 21.09 -14.11
CA GLN A 191 -10.59 20.32 -13.14
C GLN A 191 -11.43 20.12 -11.87
N LYS A 192 -11.46 18.89 -11.38
CA LYS A 192 -12.07 18.55 -10.09
C LYS A 192 -10.99 18.09 -9.13
N THR A 193 -11.11 18.53 -7.89
CA THR A 193 -10.20 18.21 -6.81
C THR A 193 -10.97 17.85 -5.55
N ASP A 194 -10.44 16.94 -4.76
CA ASP A 194 -10.92 16.62 -3.42
C ASP A 194 -9.80 16.83 -2.39
N SER A 195 -10.15 16.90 -1.12
CA SER A 195 -9.17 16.93 -0.04
C SER A 195 -8.41 15.59 0.03
N PRO A 196 -7.09 15.60 0.32
CA PRO A 196 -6.37 14.38 0.67
C PRO A 196 -7.09 13.67 1.81
N SER A 197 -7.26 12.37 1.66
CA SER A 197 -7.95 11.51 2.62
C SER A 197 -7.48 10.09 2.43
N HIS A 198 -7.72 9.24 3.43
CA HIS A 198 -7.39 7.82 3.39
C HIS A 198 -8.00 7.15 2.15
N GLY A 199 -9.25 7.43 1.81
CA GLY A 199 -9.91 6.92 0.60
C GLY A 199 -9.55 7.68 -0.69
N GLY A 200 -8.98 8.88 -0.58
CA GLY A 200 -8.73 9.76 -1.73
C GLY A 200 -7.67 9.23 -2.70
N PHE A 201 -6.80 8.30 -2.28
CA PHE A 201 -5.77 7.71 -3.15
C PHE A 201 -6.37 7.03 -4.38
N ASP A 202 -7.52 6.37 -4.23
CA ASP A 202 -8.19 5.64 -5.32
C ASP A 202 -8.70 6.58 -6.42
N ASN A 203 -8.96 7.85 -6.06
CA ASN A 203 -9.50 8.86 -6.95
C ASN A 203 -8.45 9.90 -7.35
N ASN A 204 -7.18 9.76 -6.95
CA ASN A 204 -6.13 10.70 -7.32
C ASN A 204 -5.50 10.31 -8.66
N VAL A 205 -5.77 11.11 -9.71
CA VAL A 205 -5.30 10.85 -11.08
C VAL A 205 -3.77 10.81 -11.18
N GLU A 206 -3.06 11.50 -10.29
CA GLU A 206 -1.60 11.50 -10.28
C GLU A 206 -1.04 10.21 -9.70
N VAL A 207 -1.60 9.75 -8.57
CA VAL A 207 -1.21 8.48 -7.91
C VAL A 207 -1.49 7.30 -8.84
N ILE A 208 -2.70 7.21 -9.39
CA ILE A 208 -3.08 6.13 -10.31
C ILE A 208 -2.25 6.21 -11.59
N GLY A 209 -2.07 7.42 -12.16
CA GLY A 209 -1.24 7.61 -13.34
C GLY A 209 0.22 7.21 -13.12
N GLU A 210 0.78 7.49 -11.94
CA GLU A 210 2.15 7.07 -11.60
C GLU A 210 2.26 5.56 -11.45
N THR A 211 1.27 4.92 -10.82
CA THR A 211 1.23 3.46 -10.71
C THR A 211 1.14 2.80 -12.09
N LEU A 212 0.28 3.28 -12.98
CA LEU A 212 0.18 2.75 -14.34
C LEU A 212 1.47 2.96 -15.13
N ARG A 213 2.14 4.12 -14.98
CA ARG A 213 3.46 4.36 -15.63
C ARG A 213 4.50 3.32 -15.20
N ARG A 214 4.53 2.98 -13.91
CA ARG A 214 5.44 1.96 -13.36
C ARG A 214 5.09 0.56 -13.85
N ILE A 215 3.79 0.23 -13.96
CA ILE A 215 3.32 -1.06 -14.49
C ILE A 215 3.72 -1.21 -15.96
N VAL A 216 3.49 -0.19 -16.79
CA VAL A 216 3.79 -0.22 -18.23
C VAL A 216 5.30 -0.03 -18.50
N GLY A 217 6.06 0.48 -17.54
CA GLY A 217 7.47 0.82 -17.73
C GLY A 217 7.70 2.03 -18.65
N ALA A 218 6.70 2.92 -18.78
CA ALA A 218 6.72 4.07 -19.68
C ALA A 218 6.82 5.39 -18.93
N GLY A 219 7.62 6.33 -19.45
CA GLY A 219 7.73 7.69 -18.89
C GLY A 219 6.45 8.51 -19.05
N VAL A 220 5.65 8.21 -20.08
CA VAL A 220 4.35 8.84 -20.38
C VAL A 220 3.39 7.74 -20.79
N LEU A 221 2.14 7.80 -20.32
CA LEU A 221 1.08 6.90 -20.75
C LEU A 221 0.53 7.36 -22.09
N GLU A 222 0.26 6.42 -23.01
CA GLU A 222 -0.43 6.72 -24.27
C GLU A 222 -1.79 7.37 -24.03
N MET A 223 -2.50 6.88 -23.01
CA MET A 223 -3.73 7.45 -22.50
C MET A 223 -3.53 7.86 -21.04
N PRO A 224 -3.53 9.17 -20.72
CA PRO A 224 -3.38 9.63 -19.36
C PRO A 224 -4.63 9.30 -18.52
N VAL A 225 -4.42 9.20 -17.21
CA VAL A 225 -5.52 9.12 -16.26
C VAL A 225 -6.06 10.52 -16.07
N ASP A 226 -7.26 10.76 -16.59
CA ASP A 226 -7.84 12.10 -16.70
C ASP A 226 -9.08 12.30 -15.84
N ASP A 227 -9.87 11.26 -15.57
CA ASP A 227 -11.12 11.38 -14.81
C ASP A 227 -11.38 10.12 -13.98
N LEU A 228 -11.40 10.28 -12.66
CA LEU A 228 -11.72 9.23 -11.68
C LEU A 228 -13.00 9.57 -10.90
N VAL A 229 -13.84 10.45 -11.43
CA VAL A 229 -15.07 10.92 -10.79
C VAL A 229 -16.27 10.12 -11.30
N GLY A 230 -17.17 9.73 -10.39
CA GLY A 230 -18.47 9.15 -10.76
C GLY A 230 -18.52 7.62 -10.80
N PHE A 231 -17.55 6.97 -10.16
CA PHE A 231 -17.52 5.53 -9.91
C PHE A 231 -17.92 5.22 -8.47
#